data_AF-A0A4R2JIQ7-F1
#
_entry.id   AF-A0A4R2JIQ7-F1
#
_cell.length_a   1.000
_cell.length_b   1.000
_cell.length_c   1.000
_cell.angle_alpha   90.00
_cell.angle_beta   90.00
_cell.angle_gamma   90.00
#
_symmetry.space_group_name_H-M   'P 1'
#
loop_
_entity.id
_entity.type
_entity.pdbx_description
1 polymer ?
#
loop_
_entity_poly.entity_id
_entity_poly.type
_entity_poly.pdbx_seq_one_letter_code
_entity_poly.pdbx_strand_id
1 'polypeptide(L)'
;MLSVGSQPNREAAYIQEAYEVRVRAAEVLAAVGAEQLCRVALFRACRWAEVSAGGYEHNLELADLAWVRASEWLRIWLRIAGRCKMLKQ
;
A
#
# COMPACT_ATOMS: atom_id res chain seq x y z
N MET A 1 -27.54 -18.55 8.55
CA MET A 1 -26.08 -18.80 8.56
C MET A 1 -25.55 -18.48 7.17
N LEU A 2 -25.00 -17.28 6.98
CA LEU A 2 -24.32 -16.93 5.74
C LEU A 2 -22.93 -17.56 5.81
N SER A 3 -22.65 -18.49 4.89
CA SER A 3 -21.32 -19.06 4.73
C SER A 3 -20.38 -17.94 4.28
N VAL A 4 -19.52 -17.49 5.19
CA VAL A 4 -18.37 -16.63 4.89
C VAL A 4 -17.33 -17.53 4.24
N GLY A 5 -17.60 -17.95 3.00
CA GLY A 5 -16.60 -18.55 2.15
C GLY A 5 -15.69 -17.43 1.66
N SER A 6 -14.57 -17.21 2.34
CA SER A 6 -13.46 -16.46 1.78
C SER A 6 -13.10 -17.12 0.44
N GLN A 7 -13.39 -16.45 -0.67
CA GLN A 7 -13.00 -16.95 -1.98
C GLN A 7 -11.47 -16.99 -2.02
N PRO A 8 -10.83 -18.17 -2.15
CA PRO A 8 -9.37 -18.32 -2.02
C PRO A 8 -8.57 -17.47 -3.03
N ASN A 9 -9.21 -16.98 -4.09
CA ASN A 9 -8.61 -16.10 -5.09
C ASN A 9 -8.34 -14.67 -4.57
N ARG A 10 -9.18 -14.12 -3.69
CA ARG A 10 -9.05 -12.73 -3.22
C ARG A 10 -7.89 -12.54 -2.27
N GLU A 11 -7.73 -13.46 -1.32
CA GLU A 11 -6.64 -13.41 -0.36
C GLU A 11 -5.28 -13.55 -1.05
N ALA A 12 -5.17 -14.46 -2.02
CA ALA A 12 -3.99 -14.60 -2.86
C ALA A 12 -3.68 -13.30 -3.64
N ALA A 13 -4.71 -12.65 -4.20
CA ALA A 13 -4.54 -11.36 -4.88
C ALA A 13 -4.06 -10.27 -3.91
N TYR A 14 -4.60 -10.19 -2.70
CA TYR A 14 -4.17 -9.19 -1.71
C TYR A 14 -2.72 -9.42 -1.26
N ILE A 15 -2.32 -10.67 -1.06
CA ILE A 15 -0.93 -11.03 -0.73
C ILE A 15 0.00 -10.64 -1.87
N GLN A 16 -0.38 -10.94 -3.11
CA GLN A 16 0.39 -10.60 -4.30
C GLN A 16 0.54 -9.07 -4.44
N GLU A 17 -0.54 -8.32 -4.28
CA GLU A 17 -0.50 -6.85 -4.34
C GLU A 17 0.40 -6.24 -3.26
N ALA A 18 0.32 -6.75 -2.04
CA ALA A 18 1.18 -6.31 -0.96
C ALA A 18 2.65 -6.62 -1.24
N TYR A 19 2.94 -7.80 -1.81
CA TYR A 19 4.27 -8.18 -2.22
C TYR A 19 4.82 -7.23 -3.31
N GLU A 20 4.04 -6.95 -4.35
CA GLU A 20 4.45 -6.05 -5.43
C GLU A 20 4.75 -4.64 -4.93
N VAL A 21 3.95 -4.09 -4.03
CA VAL A 21 4.22 -2.78 -3.42
C VAL A 21 5.58 -2.79 -2.70
N ARG A 22 5.90 -3.86 -1.96
CA ARG A 22 7.17 -3.97 -1.23
C ARG A 22 8.36 -4.09 -2.17
N VAL A 23 8.25 -4.86 -3.26
CA VAL A 23 9.28 -4.95 -4.31
C VAL A 23 9.51 -3.57 -4.94
N ARG A 24 8.44 -2.88 -5.34
CA ARG A 24 8.55 -1.52 -5.89
C ARG A 24 9.16 -0.53 -4.90
N ALA A 25 8.83 -0.63 -3.62
CA ALA A 25 9.42 0.22 -2.60
C ALA A 25 10.92 -0.05 -2.42
N ALA A 26 11.37 -1.31 -2.54
CA ALA A 26 12.78 -1.66 -2.53
C ALA A 26 13.53 -1.13 -3.76
N GLU A 27 12.93 -1.20 -4.96
CA GLU A 27 13.47 -0.59 -6.18
C GLU A 27 13.65 0.92 -6.01
N VAL A 28 12.61 1.61 -5.51
CA VAL A 28 12.67 3.05 -5.23
C VAL A 28 13.71 3.36 -4.17
N LEU A 29 13.80 2.56 -3.09
CA LEU A 29 14.82 2.73 -2.06
C LEU A 29 16.23 2.69 -2.65
N ALA A 30 16.51 1.70 -3.50
CA ALA A 30 17.81 1.53 -4.15
C ALA A 30 18.12 2.68 -5.10
N ALA A 31 17.12 3.24 -5.78
CA ALA A 31 17.29 4.30 -6.75
C ALA A 31 17.49 5.69 -6.12
N VAL A 32 16.73 6.03 -5.07
CA VAL A 32 16.64 7.42 -4.57
C VAL A 32 16.84 7.57 -3.05
N GLY A 33 17.04 6.47 -2.33
CA GLY A 33 17.27 6.50 -0.89
C GLY A 33 16.02 6.72 -0.03
N ALA A 34 16.20 6.64 1.30
CA ALA A 34 15.11 6.56 2.27
C ALA A 34 14.31 7.86 2.40
N GLU A 35 14.96 9.04 2.29
CA GLU A 35 14.25 10.32 2.39
C GLU A 35 13.27 10.50 1.23
N GLN A 36 13.73 10.27 0.00
CA GLN A 36 12.88 10.40 -1.17
C GLN A 36 11.81 9.30 -1.21
N LEU A 37 12.15 8.07 -0.80
CA LEU A 37 11.16 7.01 -0.62
C LEU A 37 10.05 7.40 0.36
N CYS A 38 10.36 8.09 1.45
CA CYS A 38 9.35 8.56 2.40
C CYS A 38 8.29 9.44 1.70
N ARG A 39 8.73 10.40 0.88
CA ARG A 39 7.84 11.29 0.13
C ARG A 39 7.02 10.53 -0.91
N VAL A 40 7.67 9.64 -1.66
CA VAL A 40 7.01 8.78 -2.67
C VAL A 40 5.98 7.86 -2.03
N ALA A 41 6.28 7.28 -0.87
CA ALA A 41 5.39 6.37 -0.17
C ALA A 41 4.10 7.07 0.29
N LEU A 42 4.21 8.27 0.89
CA LEU A 42 3.02 9.04 1.25
C LEU A 42 2.19 9.43 0.03
N PHE A 43 2.84 9.91 -1.03
CA PHE A 43 2.16 10.27 -2.28
C PHE A 43 1.40 9.08 -2.86
N ARG A 44 2.05 7.91 -2.97
CA ARG A 44 1.41 6.70 -3.51
C ARG A 44 0.29 6.19 -2.61
N ALA A 45 0.42 6.28 -1.28
CA ALA A 45 -0.65 5.92 -0.36
C ALA A 45 -1.92 6.74 -0.63
N CYS A 46 -1.79 8.07 -0.73
CA CYS A 46 -2.92 8.95 -1.02
C CYS A 46 -3.53 8.66 -2.41
N ARG A 47 -2.69 8.51 -3.44
CA ARG A 47 -3.17 8.21 -4.80
C ARG A 47 -3.96 6.91 -4.88
N TRP A 48 -3.51 5.85 -4.22
CA TRP A 48 -4.25 4.59 -4.20
C TRP A 48 -5.50 4.65 -3.33
N ALA A 49 -5.52 5.46 -2.27
CA ALA A 49 -6.72 5.71 -1.48
C ALA A 49 -7.80 6.42 -2.32
N GLU A 50 -7.43 7.39 -3.15
CA GLU A 50 -8.35 8.05 -4.09
C GLU A 50 -8.91 7.06 -5.12
N VAL A 51 -8.06 6.21 -5.69
CA VAL A 51 -8.51 5.15 -6.63
C VAL A 51 -9.45 4.16 -5.94
N SER A 52 -9.15 3.77 -4.71
CA SER A 52 -10.01 2.89 -3.92
C SER A 52 -11.38 3.53 -3.69
N ALA A 53 -11.41 4.79 -3.24
CA ALA A 53 -12.63 5.55 -3.02
C ALA A 53 -13.51 5.62 -4.28
N GLY A 54 -12.93 5.95 -5.43
CA GLY A 54 -13.65 5.97 -6.71
C GLY A 54 -14.07 4.59 -7.22
N GLY A 55 -13.37 3.53 -6.79
CA GLY A 55 -13.68 2.15 -7.16
C GLY A 55 -14.95 1.61 -6.49
N TYR A 56 -15.32 2.09 -5.29
CA TYR A 56 -16.44 1.52 -4.54
C TYR A 56 -17.79 1.63 -5.25
N GLU A 57 -17.96 2.60 -6.14
CA GLU A 57 -19.21 2.82 -6.88
C GLU A 57 -19.33 1.95 -8.13
N HIS A 58 -18.21 1.42 -8.65
CA HIS A 58 -18.15 0.85 -10.00
C HIS A 58 -17.47 -0.52 -10.09
N ASN A 59 -16.48 -0.79 -9.23
CA ASN A 59 -15.72 -2.02 -9.21
C ASN A 59 -15.12 -2.28 -7.81
N LEU A 60 -15.83 -3.07 -7.00
CA LEU A 60 -15.40 -3.42 -5.64
C LEU A 60 -14.07 -4.18 -5.60
N GLU A 61 -13.78 -5.03 -6.58
CA GLU A 61 -12.51 -5.76 -6.63
C GLU A 61 -11.34 -4.80 -6.85
N LEU A 62 -11.48 -3.85 -7.77
CA LEU A 62 -10.49 -2.79 -7.96
C LEU A 62 -10.34 -1.93 -6.70
N ALA A 63 -11.46 -1.61 -6.03
CA ALA A 63 -11.46 -0.82 -4.80
C ALA A 63 -10.66 -1.50 -3.68
N ASP A 64 -10.85 -2.81 -3.49
CA ASP A 64 -10.14 -3.62 -2.51
C ASP A 64 -8.63 -3.70 -2.82
N LEU A 65 -8.26 -3.99 -4.08
CA LEU A 65 -6.85 -4.07 -4.47
C LEU A 65 -6.15 -2.71 -4.33
N ALA A 66 -6.83 -1.62 -4.71
CA ALA A 66 -6.35 -0.27 -4.50
C ALA A 66 -6.19 0.07 -3.01
N TRP A 67 -7.11 -0.40 -2.16
CA TRP A 67 -7.00 -0.23 -0.70
C TRP A 67 -5.79 -0.97 -0.12
N VAL A 68 -5.53 -2.20 -0.56
CA VAL A 68 -4.32 -2.96 -0.17
C VAL A 68 -3.06 -2.20 -0.55
N ARG A 69 -3.00 -1.68 -1.78
CA ARG A 69 -1.86 -0.86 -2.23
C ARG A 69 -1.68 0.39 -1.38
N ALA A 70 -2.76 1.12 -1.13
CA ALA A 70 -2.73 2.33 -0.30
C ALA A 70 -2.18 2.04 1.10
N SER A 71 -2.69 0.98 1.72
CA SER A 71 -2.33 0.56 3.08
C SER A 71 -0.86 0.17 3.18
N GLU A 72 -0.32 -0.57 2.21
CA GLU A 72 1.08 -0.98 2.22
C GLU A 72 2.03 0.21 2.00
N TRP A 73 1.69 1.14 1.10
CA TRP A 73 2.45 2.38 0.95
C TRP A 73 2.43 3.23 2.23
N LEU A 74 1.27 3.32 2.90
CA LEU A 74 1.14 4.04 4.17
C LEU A 74 1.98 3.39 5.27
N ARG A 75 1.97 2.05 5.37
CA ARG A 75 2.80 1.29 6.32
C ARG A 75 4.28 1.57 6.12
N ILE A 76 4.75 1.61 4.87
CA ILE A 76 6.14 1.96 4.54
C ILE A 76 6.45 3.39 4.98
N TRP A 77 5.59 4.35 4.65
CA TRP A 77 5.76 5.74 5.07
C TRP A 77 5.86 5.87 6.59
N LEU A 78 4.92 5.28 7.35
CA LEU A 78 4.93 5.29 8.81
C LEU A 78 6.23 4.73 9.38
N ARG A 79 6.75 3.63 8.80
CA ARG A 79 7.99 3.00 9.25
C ARG A 79 9.21 3.87 9.02
N ILE A 80 9.26 4.65 7.93
CA ILE A 80 10.38 5.55 7.62
C ILE A 80 10.26 6.84 8.43
N ALA A 81 9.08 7.46 8.45
CA ALA A 81 8.80 8.69 9.20
C ALA A 81 9.09 8.52 10.70
N GLY A 82 8.74 7.36 11.27
CA GLY A 82 9.07 7.03 12.66
C GLY A 82 10.57 6.97 12.94
N ARG A 83 11.39 6.49 11.99
CA ARG A 83 12.86 6.44 12.14
C ARG A 83 13.50 7.82 12.01
N CYS A 84 12.98 8.67 11.13
CA CYS A 84 13.49 10.05 10.97
C CYS A 84 13.30 10.91 12.24
N LYS A 85 12.28 10.63 13.06
CA LYS A 85 12.08 11.33 14.34
C LYS A 85 13.04 10.86 15.43
N MET A 86 13.47 9.60 15.40
CA MET A 86 14.41 9.04 16.39
C MET A 86 15.86 9.50 16.20
N LEU A 87 16.27 9.84 14.96
CA LEU A 87 17.63 10.30 14.67
C LEU A 87 17.87 11.79 14.99
N LYS A 88 16.85 12.50 15.50
CA LYS A 88 16.94 13.92 15.90
C LYS A 88 16.95 14.13 17.42
N GLN A 89 17.08 13.06 18.21
CA GLN A 89 17.26 13.07 19.66
C GLN A 89 18.69 12.68 19.98
#